data_AF-A0A845WVF3-F1
#
_entry.id   AF-A0A845WVF3-F1
#
_cell.length_a   1.000
_cell.length_b   1.000
_cell.length_c   1.000
_cell.angle_alpha   90.00
_cell.angle_beta   90.00
_cell.angle_gamma   90.00
#
_symmetry.space_group_name_H-M   'P 1'
#
loop_
_entity.id
_entity.type
_entity.pdbx_description
1 polymer ?
#
loop_
_entity_poly.entity_id
_entity_poly.type
_entity_poly.pdbx_seq_one_letter_code
_entity_poly.pdbx_strand_id
1 'polypeptide(L)'
;MSNHSELWKGQKWKKLRQNLFRLQRRVYKAVQAGDLRKARSLQKLILKSRAAQLLAVRQVTQLNKGKKTAGIDGKSSLNYRERMELAEELNHYGQDWKHSGLREIPIPKKNGKTRILKVPTIADRAWQCLAKFALEPAHEAMFSADSYGFRTGRCAQDVQKRLQLQLRSGCNGAKKRIIELDIKKCFDRIAHSSIMDRLLAPACLKQGIFRCLKAGINPEFPEQGTPQGGVVSPLLANVALNGIENIHTSLRYADDMVFILKPKDNAGKILQKVKDFLAERGMEISEEKTKLTKATDGFDFLGWRFRVRKDGKFSCIPSEENHRNIRQKIKAVVNNSNYGAKVKAKKLAPIVRGWRNYHSSCDMSSSRDSLWFMAYTANRKFRKEKKINRYQANELCKKAFPKVGYKQNQHVNVKGTKSPYDGDLVYWSRRNSRLYSDATSEALKRQNHSCGHCGLKFLEDESVHLHHIDGNHDNWKTKNLLAVHQSCHQQIHWSTPCMRGYLGAT
;
A
#
# COMPACT_ATOMS: atom_id res chain seq x y z
N MET A 1 -13.70 28.46 20.22
CA MET A 1 -13.36 27.18 19.55
C MET A 1 -13.92 27.04 18.11
N SER A 2 -14.82 27.93 17.64
CA SER A 2 -15.44 27.86 16.30
C SER A 2 -14.50 28.18 15.13
N ASN A 3 -13.68 29.24 15.26
CA ASN A 3 -12.89 29.78 14.14
C ASN A 3 -11.92 28.77 13.49
N HIS A 4 -11.13 28.02 14.28
CA HIS A 4 -10.15 27.07 13.72
C HIS A 4 -10.78 25.86 13.00
N SER A 5 -11.96 25.43 13.45
CA SER A 5 -12.72 24.36 12.78
C SER A 5 -13.22 24.83 11.42
N GLU A 6 -13.78 26.04 11.35
CA GLU A 6 -14.21 26.67 10.10
C GLU A 6 -13.04 26.93 9.16
N LEU A 7 -11.91 27.43 9.66
CA LEU A 7 -10.69 27.62 8.88
C LEU A 7 -10.19 26.31 8.27
N TRP A 8 -10.15 25.21 9.03
CA TRP A 8 -9.70 23.91 8.51
C TRP A 8 -10.70 23.31 7.50
N LYS A 9 -12.00 23.32 7.84
CA LYS A 9 -13.05 22.77 6.98
C LYS A 9 -13.22 23.59 5.69
N GLY A 10 -13.09 24.91 5.78
CA GLY A 10 -13.23 25.88 4.69
C GLY A 10 -12.04 25.95 3.73
N GLN A 11 -10.94 25.23 4.01
CA GLN A 11 -9.83 25.13 3.07
C GLN A 11 -10.31 24.63 1.69
N LYS A 12 -9.81 25.25 0.62
CA LYS A 12 -10.13 24.86 -0.77
C LYS A 12 -9.37 23.58 -1.19
N TRP A 13 -9.67 22.45 -0.53
CA TRP A 13 -8.93 21.19 -0.64
C TRP A 13 -8.73 20.69 -2.08
N LYS A 14 -9.72 20.87 -2.96
CA LYS A 14 -9.60 20.56 -4.40
C LYS A 14 -8.46 21.35 -5.05
N LYS A 15 -8.41 22.67 -4.82
CA LYS A 15 -7.38 23.57 -5.36
C LYS A 15 -6.01 23.23 -4.79
N LEU A 16 -5.93 22.92 -3.50
CA LEU A 16 -4.67 22.49 -2.86
C LEU A 16 -4.10 21.22 -3.52
N ARG A 17 -4.94 20.21 -3.77
CA ARG A 17 -4.52 18.97 -4.47
C ARG A 17 -4.04 19.25 -5.89
N GLN A 18 -4.77 20.08 -6.65
CA GLN A 18 -4.36 20.47 -8.01
C GLN A 18 -3.02 21.19 -8.02
N ASN A 19 -2.79 22.11 -7.08
CA ASN A 19 -1.55 22.85 -6.95
C ASN A 19 -0.36 21.93 -6.63
N LEU A 20 -0.51 21.02 -5.67
CA LEU A 20 0.52 20.04 -5.33
C LEU A 20 0.82 19.14 -6.54
N PHE A 21 -0.21 18.56 -7.14
CA PHE A 21 -0.03 17.66 -8.29
C PHE A 21 0.65 18.35 -9.48
N ARG A 22 0.33 19.63 -9.74
CA ARG A 22 1.01 20.44 -10.76
C ARG A 22 2.52 20.57 -10.48
N LEU A 23 2.92 20.80 -9.24
CA LEU A 23 4.33 20.87 -8.86
C LEU A 23 5.02 19.51 -9.00
N GLN A 24 4.39 18.44 -8.52
CA GLN A 24 4.92 17.08 -8.61
C GLN A 24 5.14 16.64 -10.07
N ARG A 25 4.19 16.93 -10.96
CA ARG A 25 4.34 16.68 -12.40
C ARG A 25 5.50 17.46 -13.01
N ARG A 26 5.74 18.71 -12.59
CA ARG A 26 6.88 19.50 -13.05
C ARG A 26 8.21 18.91 -12.58
N VAL A 27 8.27 18.39 -11.35
CA VAL A 27 9.44 17.66 -10.84
C VAL A 27 9.71 16.44 -11.70
N TYR A 28 8.69 15.59 -11.91
CA TYR A 28 8.81 14.39 -12.73
C TYR A 28 9.33 14.70 -14.15
N LYS A 29 8.72 15.69 -14.83
CA LYS A 29 9.15 16.13 -16.17
C LYS A 29 10.57 16.70 -16.20
N ALA A 30 10.98 17.45 -15.17
CA ALA A 30 12.33 18.00 -15.09
C ALA A 30 13.38 16.88 -15.00
N VAL A 31 13.12 15.84 -14.19
CA VAL A 31 14.03 14.67 -14.10
C VAL A 31 14.06 13.89 -15.42
N GLN A 32 12.90 13.67 -16.06
CA GLN A 32 12.88 13.01 -17.38
C GLN A 32 13.65 13.78 -18.46
N ALA A 33 13.67 15.11 -18.39
CA ALA A 33 14.44 15.96 -19.30
C ALA A 33 15.93 16.10 -18.91
N GLY A 34 16.38 15.46 -17.82
CA GLY A 34 17.76 15.60 -17.32
C GLY A 34 18.05 16.90 -16.56
N ASP A 35 17.07 17.79 -16.38
CA ASP A 35 17.24 19.07 -15.67
C ASP A 35 17.12 18.89 -14.15
N LEU A 36 18.21 18.35 -13.56
CA LEU A 36 18.29 18.09 -12.12
C LEU A 36 18.30 19.37 -11.28
N ARG A 37 18.79 20.50 -11.84
CA ARG A 37 18.80 21.80 -11.14
C ARG A 37 17.36 22.29 -10.93
N LYS A 38 16.54 22.26 -11.97
CA LYS A 38 15.12 22.61 -11.89
C LYS A 38 14.33 21.64 -11.03
N ALA A 39 14.61 20.34 -11.09
CA ALA A 39 13.99 19.36 -10.21
C ALA A 39 14.20 19.72 -8.72
N ARG A 40 15.45 20.02 -8.32
CA ARG A 40 15.78 20.44 -6.94
C ARG A 40 15.12 21.77 -6.54
N SER A 41 15.04 22.73 -7.46
CA SER A 41 14.34 24.00 -7.23
C SER A 41 12.85 23.79 -6.97
N LEU A 42 12.19 22.94 -7.77
CA LEU A 42 10.79 22.58 -7.61
C LEU A 42 10.53 21.79 -6.32
N GLN A 43 11.46 20.93 -5.90
CA GLN A 43 11.39 20.25 -4.61
C GLN A 43 11.40 21.26 -3.44
N LYS A 44 12.30 22.26 -3.48
CA LYS A 44 12.30 23.36 -2.50
C LYS A 44 10.97 24.12 -2.49
N LEU A 45 10.39 24.35 -3.67
CA LEU A 45 9.08 25.01 -3.79
C LEU A 45 7.94 24.17 -3.20
N ILE A 46 7.97 22.84 -3.34
CA ILE A 46 7.00 21.95 -2.69
C ILE A 46 7.07 22.05 -1.17
N LEU A 47 8.27 22.08 -0.58
CA LEU A 47 8.43 22.22 0.88
C LEU A 47 7.85 23.53 1.43
N LYS A 48 7.98 24.63 0.67
CA LYS A 48 7.42 25.95 1.02
C LYS A 48 5.94 26.12 0.65
N SER A 49 5.35 25.16 -0.06
CA SER A 49 3.98 25.30 -0.57
C SER A 49 2.98 25.06 0.55
N ARG A 50 2.16 26.07 0.84
CA ARG A 50 1.04 25.95 1.78
C ARG A 50 0.10 24.79 1.43
N ALA A 51 -0.09 24.53 0.14
CA ALA A 51 -0.89 23.40 -0.33
C ALA A 51 -0.27 22.05 0.08
N ALA A 52 1.04 21.90 -0.06
CA ALA A 52 1.74 20.67 0.31
C ALA A 52 1.73 20.44 1.83
N GLN A 53 1.98 21.50 2.62
CA GLN A 53 2.00 21.46 4.08
C GLN A 53 0.63 21.04 4.66
N LEU A 54 -0.46 21.70 4.25
CA LEU A 54 -1.82 21.37 4.70
C LEU A 54 -2.24 19.95 4.30
N LEU A 55 -1.88 19.52 3.08
CA LEU A 55 -2.15 18.16 2.63
C LEU A 55 -1.34 17.12 3.41
N ALA A 56 -0.10 17.42 3.77
CA ALA A 56 0.74 16.52 4.56
C ALA A 56 0.17 16.33 5.97
N VAL A 57 -0.22 17.41 6.65
CA VAL A 57 -0.89 17.36 7.96
C VAL A 57 -2.19 16.56 7.85
N ARG A 58 -3.01 16.83 6.83
CA ARG A 58 -4.26 16.11 6.60
C ARG A 58 -4.04 14.62 6.35
N GLN A 59 -3.04 14.27 5.55
CA GLN A 59 -2.71 12.88 5.22
C GLN A 59 -2.40 12.09 6.49
N VAL A 60 -1.53 12.63 7.34
CA VAL A 60 -1.08 11.96 8.57
C VAL A 60 -2.17 11.91 9.64
N THR A 61 -2.90 13.00 9.83
CA THR A 61 -3.88 13.11 10.93
C THR A 61 -5.25 12.53 10.60
N GLN A 62 -5.65 12.47 9.31
CA GLN A 62 -7.01 12.10 8.93
C GLN A 62 -7.12 10.87 8.01
N LEU A 63 -6.13 10.61 7.15
CA LEU A 63 -6.24 9.62 6.07
C LEU A 63 -5.42 8.34 6.31
N ASN A 64 -4.23 8.47 6.87
CA ASN A 64 -3.34 7.34 7.13
C ASN A 64 -4.00 6.30 8.06
N LYS A 65 -3.80 5.01 7.75
CA LYS A 65 -4.34 3.90 8.56
C LYS A 65 -3.78 3.90 9.98
N GLY A 66 -2.50 4.26 10.16
CA GLY A 66 -1.81 4.38 11.45
C GLY A 66 -1.98 5.73 12.16
N LYS A 67 -2.97 6.55 11.79
CA LYS A 67 -3.16 7.90 12.36
C LYS A 67 -3.39 7.93 13.87
N LYS A 68 -3.87 6.83 14.47
CA LYS A 68 -4.14 6.70 15.91
C LYS A 68 -2.94 6.21 16.73
N THR A 69 -1.83 5.85 16.09
CA THR A 69 -0.64 5.40 16.80
C THR A 69 0.13 6.63 17.27
N ALA A 70 0.29 6.75 18.58
CA ALA A 70 1.07 7.83 19.21
C ALA A 70 2.57 7.60 19.06
N GLY A 71 3.33 8.70 18.92
CA GLY A 71 4.78 8.68 19.00
C GLY A 71 5.26 8.65 20.45
N ILE A 72 6.52 9.08 20.67
CA ILE A 72 7.11 9.16 22.01
C ILE A 72 6.45 10.26 22.86
N ASP A 73 5.85 11.25 22.20
CA ASP A 73 5.08 12.37 22.78
C ASP A 73 3.70 11.98 23.31
N GLY A 74 3.28 10.71 23.15
CA GLY A 74 1.98 10.23 23.60
C GLY A 74 0.78 10.75 22.80
N LYS A 75 0.96 11.67 21.84
CA LYS A 75 -0.13 12.27 21.06
C LYS A 75 -0.62 11.32 19.96
N SER A 76 -1.85 10.84 20.10
CA SER A 76 -2.51 9.92 19.16
C SER A 76 -3.46 10.60 18.15
N SER A 77 -3.82 11.86 18.39
CA SER A 77 -4.66 12.65 17.48
C SER A 77 -4.47 14.14 17.74
N LEU A 78 -4.69 14.97 16.72
CA LEU A 78 -4.66 16.43 16.83
C LEU A 78 -6.06 17.02 16.64
N ASN A 79 -6.37 18.07 17.39
CA ASN A 79 -7.57 18.90 17.17
C ASN A 79 -7.36 19.87 15.98
N TYR A 80 -8.36 20.70 15.63
CA TYR A 80 -8.25 21.60 14.47
C TYR A 80 -7.21 22.70 14.64
N ARG A 81 -7.06 23.24 15.86
CA ARG A 81 -6.07 24.27 16.18
C ARG A 81 -4.65 23.71 16.05
N GLU A 82 -4.39 22.58 16.69
CA GLU A 82 -3.09 21.89 16.63
C GLU A 82 -2.69 21.51 15.19
N ARG A 83 -3.67 21.17 14.32
CA ARG A 83 -3.38 20.92 12.90
C ARG A 83 -2.93 22.17 12.15
N MET A 84 -3.53 23.32 12.45
CA MET A 84 -3.13 24.59 11.84
C MET A 84 -1.76 25.04 12.37
N GLU A 85 -1.53 24.92 13.68
CA GLU A 85 -0.24 25.19 14.30
C GLU A 85 0.86 24.30 13.70
N LEU A 86 0.61 23.00 13.51
CA LEU A 86 1.57 22.11 12.84
C LEU A 86 1.82 22.52 11.38
N ALA A 87 0.80 23.03 10.68
CA ALA A 87 1.00 23.53 9.32
C ALA A 87 1.86 24.79 9.29
N GLU A 88 1.77 25.67 10.30
CA GLU A 88 2.69 26.79 10.48
C GLU A 88 4.09 26.33 10.89
N GLU A 89 4.21 25.34 11.76
CA GLU A 89 5.50 24.76 12.15
C GLU A 89 6.25 24.20 10.93
N LEU A 90 5.54 23.48 10.04
CA LEU A 90 6.10 23.02 8.76
C LEU A 90 6.50 24.18 7.84
N ASN A 91 5.82 25.32 7.93
CA ASN A 91 6.16 26.50 7.13
C ASN A 91 7.45 27.17 7.61
N HIS A 92 7.63 27.31 8.92
CA HIS A 92 8.81 27.93 9.52
C HIS A 92 10.03 27.00 9.48
N TYR A 93 9.86 25.72 9.84
CA TYR A 93 10.97 24.79 10.06
C TYR A 93 11.09 23.70 8.99
N GLY A 94 10.22 23.68 7.98
CA GLY A 94 10.20 22.58 6.99
C GLY A 94 11.51 22.38 6.21
N GLN A 95 12.38 23.39 6.13
CA GLN A 95 13.70 23.29 5.50
C GLN A 95 14.83 22.92 6.48
N ASP A 96 14.63 23.08 7.79
CA ASP A 96 15.62 22.78 8.82
C ASP A 96 14.99 21.93 9.94
N TRP A 97 14.24 20.89 9.55
CA TRP A 97 13.47 20.10 10.49
C TRP A 97 14.36 19.33 11.46
N LYS A 98 13.97 19.30 12.72
CA LYS A 98 14.64 18.54 13.78
C LYS A 98 13.69 17.43 14.23
N HIS A 99 14.16 16.19 14.14
CA HIS A 99 13.35 15.02 14.46
C HIS A 99 13.30 14.77 15.96
N SER A 100 12.13 14.36 16.46
CA SER A 100 11.99 13.86 17.82
C SER A 100 12.44 12.40 17.92
N GLY A 101 12.58 11.91 19.16
CA GLY A 101 12.81 10.49 19.43
C GLY A 101 11.67 9.60 18.89
N LEU A 102 11.98 8.34 18.59
CA LEU A 102 11.00 7.38 18.09
C LEU A 102 10.48 6.50 19.23
N ARG A 103 9.19 6.17 19.19
CA ARG A 103 8.61 5.19 20.10
C ARG A 103 8.80 3.79 19.55
N GLU A 104 9.38 2.91 20.36
CA GLU A 104 9.55 1.50 20.00
C GLU A 104 8.34 0.66 20.41
N ILE A 105 7.82 -0.13 19.48
CA ILE A 105 6.68 -1.03 19.71
C ILE A 105 7.08 -2.44 19.25
N PRO A 106 7.19 -3.42 20.17
CA PRO A 106 7.49 -4.79 19.79
C PRO A 106 6.26 -5.43 19.14
N ILE A 107 6.45 -5.99 17.94
CA ILE A 107 5.45 -6.79 17.23
C ILE A 107 5.94 -8.23 17.17
N PRO A 108 5.16 -9.21 17.67
CA PRO A 108 5.54 -10.61 17.57
C PRO A 108 5.55 -11.06 16.10
N LYS A 109 6.65 -11.68 15.67
CA LYS A 109 6.69 -12.45 14.42
C LYS A 109 6.21 -13.88 14.67
N LYS A 110 5.89 -14.57 13.59
CA LYS A 110 5.41 -15.97 13.62
C LYS A 110 6.45 -16.97 14.14
N ASN A 111 7.74 -16.66 14.01
CA ASN A 111 8.86 -17.51 14.43
C ASN A 111 9.31 -17.26 15.88
N GLY A 112 8.47 -16.64 16.71
CA GLY A 112 8.79 -16.28 18.10
C GLY A 112 9.70 -15.06 18.26
N LYS A 113 10.38 -14.62 17.20
CA LYS A 113 11.19 -13.39 17.21
C LYS A 113 10.30 -12.14 17.23
N THR A 114 10.79 -11.03 17.77
CA THR A 114 10.09 -9.74 17.75
C THR A 114 10.59 -8.84 16.61
N ARG A 115 9.69 -8.04 16.05
CA ARG A 115 9.98 -6.93 15.13
C ARG A 115 9.71 -5.64 15.87
N ILE A 116 10.72 -4.81 16.07
CA ILE A 116 10.53 -3.50 16.69
C ILE A 116 10.06 -2.52 15.62
N LEU A 117 8.85 -1.98 15.76
CA LEU A 117 8.42 -0.81 14.99
C LEU A 117 8.89 0.45 15.69
N LYS A 118 9.42 1.40 14.91
CA LYS A 118 9.84 2.72 15.39
C LYS A 118 8.85 3.75 14.87
N VAL A 119 7.98 4.23 15.75
CA VAL A 119 6.87 5.14 15.41
C VAL A 119 7.27 6.59 15.70
N PRO A 120 7.35 7.46 14.68
CA PRO A 120 7.61 8.89 14.89
C PRO A 120 6.40 9.63 15.45
N THR A 121 6.64 10.84 15.97
CA THR A 121 5.59 11.79 16.39
C THR A 121 4.67 12.16 15.21
N ILE A 122 3.51 12.78 15.50
CA ILE A 122 2.63 13.27 14.42
C ILE A 122 3.34 14.34 13.58
N ALA A 123 4.10 15.24 14.22
CA ALA A 123 4.85 16.29 13.55
C ALA A 123 5.92 15.72 12.61
N ASP A 124 6.72 14.76 13.09
CA ASP A 124 7.72 14.08 12.27
C ASP A 124 7.11 13.35 11.07
N ARG A 125 5.97 12.66 11.28
CA ARG A 125 5.26 12.01 10.18
C ARG A 125 4.73 13.02 9.17
N ALA A 126 4.25 14.18 9.62
CA ALA A 126 3.77 15.24 8.73
C ALA A 126 4.93 15.81 7.89
N TRP A 127 6.08 16.07 8.50
CA TRP A 127 7.27 16.48 7.77
C TRP A 127 7.76 15.39 6.79
N GLN A 128 7.82 14.13 7.22
CA GLN A 128 8.17 13.01 6.34
C GLN A 128 7.18 12.86 5.17
N CYS A 129 5.90 13.14 5.37
CA CYS A 129 4.91 13.16 4.30
C CYS A 129 5.15 14.32 3.32
N LEU A 130 5.50 15.50 3.82
CA LEU A 130 5.88 16.66 3.01
C LEU A 130 7.16 16.38 2.20
N ALA A 131 8.17 15.79 2.83
CA ALA A 131 9.39 15.32 2.19
C ALA A 131 9.07 14.29 1.09
N LYS A 132 8.21 13.32 1.38
CA LYS A 132 7.76 12.32 0.39
C LYS A 132 7.11 12.98 -0.82
N PHE A 133 6.26 13.99 -0.65
CA PHE A 133 5.64 14.71 -1.76
C PHE A 133 6.66 15.36 -2.71
N ALA A 134 7.80 15.82 -2.19
CA ALA A 134 8.88 16.40 -2.99
C ALA A 134 9.79 15.33 -3.63
N LEU A 135 10.08 14.24 -2.92
CA LEU A 135 11.03 13.21 -3.37
C LEU A 135 10.41 12.21 -4.35
N GLU A 136 9.18 11.75 -4.08
CA GLU A 136 8.56 10.64 -4.82
C GLU A 136 8.46 10.91 -6.34
N PRO A 137 8.02 12.09 -6.82
CA PRO A 137 7.93 12.34 -8.26
C PRO A 137 9.28 12.34 -8.98
N ALA A 138 10.35 12.73 -8.27
CA ALA A 138 11.69 12.76 -8.83
C ALA A 138 12.22 11.32 -9.03
N HIS A 139 12.05 10.48 -8.02
CA HIS A 139 12.51 9.09 -8.07
C HIS A 139 11.61 8.18 -8.92
N GLU A 140 10.31 8.45 -8.98
CA GLU A 140 9.40 7.75 -9.89
C GLU A 140 9.77 7.91 -11.38
N ALA A 141 10.44 9.01 -11.75
CA ALA A 141 10.98 9.20 -13.09
C ALA A 141 12.18 8.29 -13.39
N MET A 142 12.84 7.75 -12.36
CA MET A 142 14.08 6.96 -12.46
C MET A 142 13.86 5.47 -12.16
N PHE A 143 12.78 5.11 -11.47
CA PHE A 143 12.56 3.73 -11.03
C PHE A 143 12.25 2.78 -12.18
N SER A 144 12.80 1.55 -12.08
CA SER A 144 12.56 0.47 -13.02
C SER A 144 11.07 0.12 -13.19
N ALA A 145 10.68 -0.28 -14.40
CA ALA A 145 9.35 -0.79 -14.69
C ALA A 145 9.03 -2.10 -13.94
N ASP A 146 10.04 -2.82 -13.45
CA ASP A 146 9.88 -4.09 -12.77
C ASP A 146 10.06 -4.00 -11.22
N SER A 147 10.03 -2.76 -10.70
CA SER A 147 9.87 -2.44 -9.27
C SER A 147 8.43 -2.05 -8.95
N TYR A 148 7.82 -2.66 -7.92
CA TYR A 148 6.38 -2.51 -7.63
C TYR A 148 6.09 -2.06 -6.20
N GLY A 149 6.79 -2.61 -5.21
CA GLY A 149 6.47 -2.39 -3.79
C GLY A 149 6.60 -0.92 -3.37
N PHE A 150 5.63 -0.45 -2.58
CA PHE A 150 5.57 0.93 -2.04
C PHE A 150 5.55 2.07 -3.07
N ARG A 151 5.25 1.77 -4.34
CA ARG A 151 5.13 2.77 -5.41
C ARG A 151 3.68 3.10 -5.72
N THR A 152 3.44 4.36 -6.05
CA THR A 152 2.09 4.84 -6.37
C THR A 152 1.68 4.34 -7.76
N GLY A 153 0.47 3.78 -7.89
CA GLY A 153 0.00 3.24 -9.17
C GLY A 153 0.31 1.75 -9.38
N ARG A 154 1.03 1.10 -8.46
CA ARG A 154 1.53 -0.28 -8.61
C ARG A 154 1.07 -1.15 -7.45
N CYS A 155 0.59 -2.35 -7.76
CA CYS A 155 0.09 -3.31 -6.77
C CYS A 155 0.71 -4.71 -6.95
N ALA A 156 0.50 -5.58 -5.97
CA ALA A 156 1.02 -6.95 -6.00
C ALA A 156 0.46 -7.77 -7.19
N GLN A 157 -0.76 -7.47 -7.64
CA GLN A 157 -1.37 -8.11 -8.81
C GLN A 157 -0.64 -7.74 -10.12
N ASP A 158 0.02 -6.58 -10.20
CA ASP A 158 0.86 -6.25 -11.36
C ASP A 158 2.03 -7.24 -11.50
N VAL A 159 2.64 -7.63 -10.37
CA VAL A 159 3.69 -8.65 -10.32
C VAL A 159 3.13 -10.00 -10.77
N GLN A 160 1.97 -10.39 -10.25
CA GLN A 160 1.31 -11.65 -10.60
C GLN A 160 1.10 -11.76 -12.13
N LYS A 161 0.58 -10.70 -12.74
CA LYS A 161 0.34 -10.64 -14.19
C LYS A 161 1.64 -10.55 -14.98
N ARG A 162 2.67 -9.88 -14.47
CA ARG A 162 4.00 -9.85 -15.10
C ARG A 162 4.66 -11.23 -15.07
N LEU A 163 4.56 -11.96 -13.97
CA LEU A 163 4.97 -13.37 -13.88
C LEU A 163 4.21 -14.25 -14.87
N GLN A 164 2.89 -14.08 -14.98
CA GLN A 164 2.09 -14.79 -15.97
C GLN A 164 2.62 -14.58 -17.40
N LEU A 165 2.92 -13.33 -17.77
CA LEU A 165 3.45 -13.00 -19.10
C LEU A 165 4.85 -13.58 -19.34
N GLN A 166 5.66 -13.74 -18.28
CA GLN A 166 7.01 -14.30 -18.35
C GLN A 166 7.06 -15.83 -18.25
N LEU A 167 6.02 -16.47 -17.72
CA LEU A 167 5.99 -17.91 -17.45
C LEU A 167 4.95 -18.67 -18.29
N ARG A 168 4.28 -18.01 -19.24
CA ARG A 168 3.38 -18.67 -20.18
C ARG A 168 4.11 -19.58 -21.19
N SER A 169 3.39 -20.50 -21.81
CA SER A 169 3.90 -21.43 -22.82
C SER A 169 4.64 -20.73 -23.95
N GLY A 170 4.07 -19.65 -24.51
CA GLY A 170 4.66 -18.90 -25.63
C GLY A 170 6.02 -18.24 -25.36
N CYS A 171 6.52 -18.25 -24.12
CA CYS A 171 7.88 -17.81 -23.79
C CYS A 171 8.71 -18.91 -23.13
N ASN A 172 8.38 -20.17 -23.39
CA ASN A 172 9.06 -21.35 -22.85
C ASN A 172 9.17 -21.35 -21.32
N GLY A 173 8.10 -20.90 -20.63
CA GLY A 173 8.07 -20.76 -19.18
C GLY A 173 8.46 -22.04 -18.42
N ALA A 174 8.13 -23.21 -18.97
CA ALA A 174 8.47 -24.52 -18.37
C ALA A 174 9.98 -24.77 -18.27
N LYS A 175 10.80 -24.16 -19.15
CA LYS A 175 12.26 -24.33 -19.13
C LYS A 175 12.96 -23.30 -18.22
N LYS A 176 12.22 -22.33 -17.66
CA LYS A 176 12.78 -21.27 -16.83
C LYS A 176 13.03 -21.74 -15.39
N ARG A 177 14.03 -21.13 -14.75
CA ARG A 177 14.34 -21.30 -13.32
C ARG A 177 14.11 -19.97 -12.61
N ILE A 178 13.79 -20.05 -11.32
CA ILE A 178 13.49 -18.89 -10.49
C ILE A 178 14.48 -18.86 -9.34
N ILE A 179 15.12 -17.71 -9.12
CA ILE A 179 15.81 -17.44 -7.86
C ILE A 179 14.85 -16.62 -7.00
N GLU A 180 14.41 -17.18 -5.89
CA GLU A 180 13.72 -16.47 -4.81
C GLU A 180 14.79 -15.85 -3.91
N LEU A 181 14.81 -14.52 -3.80
CA LEU A 181 15.82 -13.81 -3.00
C LEU A 181 15.14 -13.01 -1.89
N ASP A 182 15.70 -13.16 -0.68
CA ASP A 182 15.30 -12.44 0.54
C ASP A 182 16.52 -11.68 1.07
N ILE A 183 16.34 -10.40 1.40
CA ILE A 183 17.40 -9.54 1.96
C ILE A 183 17.36 -9.61 3.49
N LYS A 184 18.50 -9.91 4.12
CA LYS A 184 18.61 -9.94 5.58
C LYS A 184 18.34 -8.56 6.17
N LYS A 185 17.25 -8.46 6.95
CA LYS A 185 16.87 -7.24 7.71
C LYS A 185 17.01 -5.96 6.86
N CYS A 186 16.44 -5.94 5.65
CA CYS A 186 16.62 -4.87 4.67
C CYS A 186 16.53 -3.46 5.29
N PHE A 187 15.43 -3.14 5.98
CA PHE A 187 15.26 -1.82 6.59
C PHE A 187 16.24 -1.51 7.72
N ASP A 188 16.85 -2.50 8.38
CA ASP A 188 17.71 -2.28 9.54
C ASP A 188 19.19 -2.17 9.15
N ARG A 189 19.58 -2.64 7.95
CA ARG A 189 20.98 -2.74 7.51
C ARG A 189 21.39 -1.82 6.36
N ILE A 190 20.44 -1.16 5.68
CA ILE A 190 20.79 -0.23 4.59
C ILE A 190 21.74 0.87 5.11
N ALA A 191 22.89 1.04 4.46
CA ALA A 191 23.85 2.09 4.82
C ALA A 191 23.27 3.50 4.58
N HIS A 192 23.48 4.43 5.52
CA HIS A 192 22.99 5.81 5.37
C HIS A 192 23.64 6.51 4.19
N SER A 193 24.95 6.37 4.00
CA SER A 193 25.70 6.92 2.85
C SER A 193 25.07 6.52 1.52
N SER A 194 24.77 5.22 1.37
CA SER A 194 24.15 4.67 0.15
C SER A 194 22.84 5.34 -0.22
N ILE A 195 21.97 5.62 0.77
CA ILE A 195 20.72 6.37 0.56
C ILE A 195 21.04 7.82 0.17
N MET A 196 21.91 8.48 0.93
CA MET A 196 22.19 9.91 0.81
C MET A 196 22.84 10.30 -0.52
N ASP A 197 23.70 9.43 -1.06
CA ASP A 197 24.39 9.61 -2.34
C ASP A 197 23.41 9.50 -3.52
N ARG A 198 22.49 8.53 -3.44
CA ARG A 198 21.50 8.24 -4.49
C ARG A 198 20.26 9.14 -4.42
N LEU A 199 20.07 9.86 -3.31
CA LEU A 199 18.90 10.72 -3.10
C LEU A 199 18.97 11.98 -3.97
N LEU A 200 17.99 12.14 -4.87
CA LEU A 200 17.84 13.35 -5.67
C LEU A 200 17.01 14.37 -4.87
N ALA A 201 17.71 15.18 -4.09
CA ALA A 201 17.10 16.15 -3.18
C ALA A 201 17.96 17.41 -3.03
N PRO A 202 17.37 18.57 -2.68
CA PRO A 202 18.13 19.73 -2.24
C PRO A 202 18.83 19.49 -0.90
N ALA A 203 19.91 20.22 -0.62
CA ALA A 203 20.73 20.05 0.58
C ALA A 203 19.94 20.10 1.90
N CYS A 204 19.01 21.05 2.03
CA CYS A 204 18.14 21.16 3.20
C CYS A 204 17.31 19.88 3.46
N LEU A 205 16.74 19.31 2.39
CA LEU A 205 15.95 18.09 2.50
C LEU A 205 16.83 16.87 2.77
N LYS A 206 18.02 16.81 2.16
CA LYS A 206 19.03 15.79 2.49
C LYS A 206 19.37 15.83 3.98
N GLN A 207 19.63 17.02 4.53
CA GLN A 207 19.95 17.16 5.96
C GLN A 207 18.79 16.72 6.85
N GLY A 208 17.54 17.08 6.52
CA GLY A 208 16.37 16.58 7.25
C GLY A 208 16.22 15.06 7.19
N ILE A 209 16.42 14.44 6.01
CA ILE A 209 16.40 12.98 5.87
C ILE A 209 17.53 12.33 6.67
N PHE A 210 18.73 12.90 6.64
CA PHE A 210 19.85 12.40 7.44
C PHE A 210 19.54 12.44 8.94
N ARG A 211 18.98 13.54 9.45
CA ARG A 211 18.51 13.65 10.84
C ARG A 211 17.41 12.62 11.13
N CYS A 212 16.52 12.34 10.17
CA CYS A 212 15.48 11.32 10.31
C CYS A 212 16.08 9.91 10.45
N LEU A 213 17.12 9.60 9.67
CA LEU A 213 17.83 8.32 9.74
C LEU A 213 18.56 8.20 11.08
N LYS A 214 19.25 9.27 11.52
CA LYS A 214 19.95 9.33 12.81
C LYS A 214 19.02 9.22 14.03
N ALA A 215 17.82 9.79 13.98
CA ALA A 215 16.83 9.64 15.05
C ALA A 215 16.31 8.20 15.20
N GLY A 216 16.48 7.35 14.17
CA GLY A 216 15.99 5.98 14.13
C GLY A 216 17.03 4.88 14.29
N ILE A 217 18.27 5.22 14.64
CA ILE A 217 19.38 4.28 14.73
C ILE A 217 19.14 3.19 15.78
N ASN A 218 19.66 2.00 15.51
CA ASN A 218 19.92 1.01 16.56
C ASN A 218 21.31 1.33 17.13
N PRO A 219 21.51 1.44 18.46
CA PRO A 219 22.83 1.64 19.04
C PRO A 219 23.89 0.64 18.54
N GLU A 220 23.49 -0.59 18.22
CA GLU A 220 24.38 -1.62 17.65
C GLU A 220 24.85 -1.30 16.21
N PHE A 221 24.09 -0.48 15.46
CA PHE A 221 24.35 -0.15 14.06
C PHE A 221 24.04 1.35 13.79
N PRO A 222 24.89 2.27 14.26
CA PRO A 222 24.60 3.72 14.26
C PRO A 222 24.63 4.37 12.86
N GLU A 223 25.24 3.70 11.88
CA GLU A 223 25.37 4.17 10.49
C GLU A 223 24.47 3.43 9.50
N GLN A 224 23.58 2.57 10.01
CA GLN A 224 22.71 1.73 9.19
C GLN A 224 21.25 1.81 9.62
N GLY A 225 20.40 1.47 8.66
CA GLY A 225 18.97 1.30 8.86
C GLY A 225 18.16 2.56 8.64
N THR A 226 16.89 2.35 8.35
CA THR A 226 15.85 3.37 8.25
C THR A 226 14.71 2.98 9.18
N PRO A 227 14.16 3.93 9.96
CA PRO A 227 13.15 3.60 10.95
C PRO A 227 11.90 2.95 10.32
N GLN A 228 11.58 1.75 10.79
CA GLN A 228 10.42 0.97 10.35
C GLN A 228 9.15 1.56 10.97
N GLY A 229 8.46 2.42 10.21
CA GLY A 229 7.28 3.15 10.68
C GLY A 229 7.21 4.59 10.16
N GLY A 230 8.32 5.11 9.63
CA GLY A 230 8.35 6.41 8.94
C GLY A 230 7.58 6.40 7.62
N VAL A 231 6.99 7.55 7.28
CA VAL A 231 6.21 7.75 6.04
C VAL A 231 7.13 7.73 4.80
N VAL A 232 8.36 8.21 4.96
CA VAL A 232 9.36 8.30 3.86
C VAL A 232 10.23 7.05 3.73
N SER A 233 10.37 6.25 4.80
CA SER A 233 11.25 5.06 4.85
C SER A 233 11.06 4.07 3.67
N PRO A 234 9.82 3.75 3.24
CA PRO A 234 9.62 2.85 2.11
C PRO A 234 10.15 3.40 0.79
N LEU A 235 10.08 4.73 0.59
CA LEU A 235 10.65 5.38 -0.58
C LEU A 235 12.18 5.31 -0.54
N LEU A 236 12.80 5.58 0.62
CA LEU A 236 14.25 5.51 0.79
C LEU A 236 14.80 4.10 0.52
N ALA A 237 14.11 3.06 0.99
CA ALA A 237 14.45 1.67 0.69
C ALA A 237 14.42 1.39 -0.83
N ASN A 238 13.41 1.92 -1.54
CA ASN A 238 13.33 1.81 -3.00
C ASN A 238 14.45 2.57 -3.72
N VAL A 239 14.87 3.74 -3.20
CA VAL A 239 16.01 4.50 -3.72
C VAL A 239 17.31 3.72 -3.56
N ALA A 240 17.54 3.12 -2.38
CA ALA A 240 18.73 2.32 -2.12
C ALA A 240 18.82 1.09 -3.05
N LEU A 241 17.70 0.38 -3.24
CA LEU A 241 17.64 -0.83 -4.06
C LEU A 241 17.49 -0.56 -5.56
N ASN A 242 17.32 0.69 -5.98
CA ASN A 242 17.15 1.00 -7.40
C ASN A 242 18.39 0.59 -8.21
N GLY A 243 18.17 -0.11 -9.32
CA GLY A 243 19.22 -0.59 -10.22
C GLY A 243 19.51 -2.07 -10.09
N ILE A 244 19.00 -2.75 -9.05
CA ILE A 244 19.11 -4.21 -8.93
C ILE A 244 18.40 -4.93 -10.08
N GLU A 245 17.36 -4.30 -10.63
CA GLU A 245 16.60 -4.78 -11.78
C GLU A 245 17.42 -4.78 -13.08
N ASN A 246 18.55 -4.07 -13.11
CA ASN A 246 19.43 -4.01 -14.28
C ASN A 246 20.39 -5.21 -14.36
N ILE A 247 20.57 -5.96 -13.27
CA ILE A 247 21.49 -7.12 -13.22
C ILE A 247 20.97 -8.26 -14.11
N HIS A 248 19.67 -8.53 -14.01
CA HIS A 248 18.99 -9.56 -14.79
C HIS A 248 17.48 -9.33 -14.72
N THR A 249 16.70 -10.00 -15.59
CA THR A 249 15.23 -9.97 -15.54
C THR A 249 14.75 -10.40 -14.15
N SER A 250 14.20 -9.46 -13.40
CA SER A 250 13.71 -9.65 -12.05
C SER A 250 12.40 -8.92 -11.82
N LEU A 251 11.69 -9.30 -10.77
CA LEU A 251 10.49 -8.60 -10.29
C LEU A 251 10.69 -8.33 -8.81
N ARG A 252 10.66 -7.05 -8.44
CA ARG A 252 10.89 -6.61 -7.06
C ARG A 252 9.64 -6.02 -6.45
N TYR A 253 9.28 -6.50 -5.27
CA TYR A 253 8.24 -5.93 -4.43
C TYR A 253 8.85 -5.59 -3.07
N ALA A 254 9.29 -4.34 -2.93
CA ALA A 254 10.05 -3.89 -1.76
C ALA A 254 11.37 -4.65 -1.61
N ASP A 255 11.52 -5.43 -0.54
CA ASP A 255 12.65 -6.29 -0.21
C ASP A 255 12.53 -7.70 -0.81
N ASP A 256 11.30 -8.17 -1.04
CA ASP A 256 11.03 -9.46 -1.70
C ASP A 256 11.30 -9.35 -3.20
N MET A 257 12.12 -10.25 -3.75
CA MET A 257 12.37 -10.26 -5.20
C MET A 257 12.55 -11.66 -5.78
N VAL A 258 12.22 -11.78 -7.06
CA VAL A 258 12.43 -13.00 -7.83
C VAL A 258 13.19 -12.69 -9.12
N PHE A 259 14.20 -13.49 -9.43
CA PHE A 259 14.89 -13.44 -10.72
C PHE A 259 14.41 -14.58 -11.61
N ILE A 260 14.13 -14.27 -12.87
CA ILE A 260 13.61 -15.22 -13.85
C ILE A 260 14.75 -15.60 -14.78
N LEU A 261 15.31 -16.79 -14.61
CA LEU A 261 16.42 -17.32 -15.39
C LEU A 261 15.95 -18.11 -16.59
N LYS A 262 16.57 -17.87 -17.74
CA LYS A 262 16.52 -18.72 -18.92
C LYS A 262 17.33 -20.01 -18.69
N PRO A 263 17.13 -21.05 -19.52
CA PRO A 263 17.83 -22.33 -19.35
C PRO A 263 19.35 -22.22 -19.32
N LYS A 264 19.91 -21.34 -20.17
CA LYS A 264 21.36 -21.15 -20.32
C LYS A 264 21.98 -20.18 -19.29
N ASP A 265 21.18 -19.51 -18.47
CA ASP A 265 21.70 -18.50 -17.55
C ASP A 265 22.47 -19.16 -16.40
N ASN A 266 23.63 -18.61 -16.03
CA ASN A 266 24.38 -19.11 -14.88
C ASN A 266 23.84 -18.48 -13.59
N ALA A 267 23.14 -19.27 -12.79
CA ALA A 267 22.54 -18.82 -11.53
C ALA A 267 23.58 -18.30 -10.52
N GLY A 268 24.76 -18.97 -10.42
CA GLY A 268 25.83 -18.56 -9.53
C GLY A 268 26.41 -17.21 -9.90
N LYS A 269 26.67 -16.96 -11.19
CA LYS A 269 27.18 -15.67 -11.68
C LYS A 269 26.18 -14.53 -11.42
N ILE A 270 24.89 -14.77 -11.60
CA ILE A 270 23.85 -13.78 -11.33
C ILE A 270 23.75 -13.51 -9.83
N LEU A 271 23.75 -14.56 -9.00
CA LEU A 271 23.71 -14.42 -7.55
C LEU A 271 24.92 -13.64 -7.03
N GLN A 272 26.12 -13.88 -7.57
CA GLN A 272 27.32 -13.13 -7.20
C GLN A 272 27.18 -11.64 -7.52
N LYS A 273 26.75 -11.28 -8.74
CA LYS A 273 26.49 -9.87 -9.10
C LYS A 273 25.47 -9.20 -8.16
N VAL A 274 24.46 -9.95 -7.72
CA VAL A 274 23.48 -9.43 -6.75
C VAL A 274 24.11 -9.26 -5.36
N LYS A 275 24.96 -10.19 -4.91
CA LYS A 275 25.73 -10.04 -3.66
C LYS A 275 26.59 -8.79 -3.71
N ASP A 276 27.35 -8.59 -4.78
CA ASP A 276 28.23 -7.43 -4.95
C ASP A 276 27.43 -6.12 -4.94
N PHE A 277 26.29 -6.07 -5.65
CA PHE A 277 25.40 -4.91 -5.68
C PHE A 277 24.83 -4.56 -4.30
N LEU A 278 24.45 -5.56 -3.50
CA LEU A 278 23.90 -5.37 -2.16
C LEU A 278 25.01 -4.99 -1.16
N ALA A 279 26.19 -5.58 -1.27
CA ALA A 279 27.34 -5.30 -0.41
C ALA A 279 27.77 -3.83 -0.50
N GLU A 280 27.81 -3.26 -1.71
CA GLU A 280 28.07 -1.83 -1.95
C GLU A 280 27.08 -0.91 -1.18
N ARG A 281 25.92 -1.44 -0.80
CA ARG A 281 24.84 -0.70 -0.12
C ARG A 281 24.70 -1.07 1.36
N GLY A 282 25.62 -1.87 1.89
CA GLY A 282 25.61 -2.37 3.27
C GLY A 282 24.57 -3.48 3.52
N MET A 283 24.05 -4.13 2.48
CA MET A 283 23.03 -5.17 2.59
C MET A 283 23.59 -6.55 2.27
N GLU A 284 22.96 -7.58 2.84
CA GLU A 284 23.33 -8.98 2.64
C GLU A 284 22.12 -9.83 2.23
N ILE A 285 22.38 -10.85 1.42
CA ILE A 285 21.38 -11.86 1.06
C ILE A 285 21.18 -12.84 2.22
N SER A 286 19.94 -13.27 2.42
CA SER A 286 19.62 -14.38 3.31
C SER A 286 19.84 -15.71 2.61
N GLU A 287 21.05 -16.27 2.69
CA GLU A 287 21.40 -17.52 2.01
C GLU A 287 20.46 -18.68 2.37
N GLU A 288 20.10 -18.83 3.65
CA GLU A 288 19.15 -19.84 4.13
C GLU A 288 17.75 -19.77 3.48
N LYS A 289 17.36 -18.59 3.02
CA LYS A 289 16.05 -18.35 2.41
C LYS A 289 16.11 -18.24 0.89
N THR A 290 17.31 -18.09 0.33
CA THR A 290 17.49 -17.94 -1.10
C THR A 290 17.36 -19.31 -1.74
N LYS A 291 16.43 -19.45 -2.69
CA LYS A 291 16.13 -20.75 -3.31
C LYS A 291 16.19 -20.66 -4.81
N LEU A 292 16.79 -21.68 -5.43
CA LEU A 292 16.75 -21.89 -6.87
C LEU A 292 15.72 -22.99 -7.17
N THR A 293 14.61 -22.63 -7.81
CA THR A 293 13.52 -23.55 -8.12
C THR A 293 13.25 -23.58 -9.63
N LYS A 294 12.79 -24.72 -10.15
CA LYS A 294 12.28 -24.77 -11.54
C LYS A 294 10.87 -24.18 -11.55
N ALA A 295 10.51 -23.46 -12.62
CA ALA A 295 9.16 -22.93 -12.76
C ALA A 295 8.08 -24.04 -12.74
N THR A 296 8.44 -25.28 -13.07
CA THR A 296 7.58 -26.48 -13.05
C THR A 296 7.28 -27.03 -11.65
N ASP A 297 8.20 -26.84 -10.71
CA ASP A 297 8.06 -27.34 -9.32
C ASP A 297 7.22 -26.36 -8.48
N GLY A 298 7.30 -25.10 -8.90
CA GLY A 298 6.56 -23.97 -8.38
C GLY A 298 7.22 -23.33 -7.17
N PHE A 299 6.91 -22.06 -6.97
CA PHE A 299 7.51 -21.21 -5.96
C PHE A 299 6.46 -20.29 -5.33
N ASP A 300 6.73 -19.83 -4.11
CA ASP A 300 5.82 -18.96 -3.37
C ASP A 300 6.33 -17.51 -3.42
N PHE A 301 5.48 -16.57 -3.83
CA PHE A 301 5.82 -15.16 -3.86
C PHE A 301 4.59 -14.30 -3.58
N LEU A 302 4.72 -13.30 -2.70
CA LEU A 302 3.64 -12.36 -2.31
C LEU A 302 2.32 -13.02 -1.87
N GLY A 303 2.42 -14.21 -1.26
CA GLY A 303 1.27 -14.98 -0.77
C GLY A 303 0.56 -15.84 -1.82
N TRP A 304 1.17 -16.01 -3.00
CA TRP A 304 0.71 -16.90 -4.05
C TRP A 304 1.73 -17.97 -4.37
N ARG A 305 1.26 -19.15 -4.77
CA ARG A 305 2.07 -20.19 -5.37
C ARG A 305 1.95 -20.12 -6.89
N PHE A 306 3.09 -19.95 -7.55
CA PHE A 306 3.23 -19.91 -9.00
C PHE A 306 3.78 -21.22 -9.51
N ARG A 307 3.22 -21.76 -10.59
CA ARG A 307 3.71 -22.99 -11.22
C ARG A 307 3.39 -23.02 -12.70
N VAL A 308 4.30 -23.53 -13.51
CA VAL A 308 4.01 -23.93 -14.89
C VAL A 308 3.67 -25.43 -14.88
N ARG A 309 2.45 -25.77 -15.27
CA ARG A 309 1.98 -27.16 -15.31
C ARG A 309 2.66 -27.92 -16.45
N LYS A 310 2.57 -29.26 -16.43
CA LYS A 310 3.16 -30.13 -17.47
C LYS A 310 2.59 -29.85 -18.87
N ASP A 311 1.34 -29.40 -18.95
CA ASP A 311 0.67 -28.95 -20.18
C ASP A 311 1.13 -27.54 -20.66
N GLY A 312 2.13 -26.95 -20.01
CA GLY A 312 2.65 -25.62 -20.32
C GLY A 312 1.79 -24.46 -19.84
N LYS A 313 0.66 -24.72 -19.17
CA LYS A 313 -0.23 -23.66 -18.66
C LYS A 313 0.30 -23.07 -17.37
N PHE A 314 0.23 -21.75 -17.27
CA PHE A 314 0.56 -21.01 -16.05
C PHE A 314 -0.56 -21.16 -15.01
N SER A 315 -0.17 -21.50 -13.79
CA SER A 315 -1.04 -21.67 -12.63
C SER A 315 -0.62 -20.72 -11.52
N CYS A 316 -1.58 -20.02 -10.94
CA CYS A 316 -1.39 -19.15 -9.79
C CYS A 316 -2.55 -19.37 -8.81
N ILE A 317 -2.22 -19.84 -7.61
CA ILE A 317 -3.16 -20.12 -6.53
C ILE A 317 -2.68 -19.44 -5.24
N PRO A 318 -3.54 -19.20 -4.24
CA PRO A 318 -3.07 -18.79 -2.91
C PRO A 318 -2.05 -19.80 -2.34
N SER A 319 -0.99 -19.31 -1.68
CA SER A 319 0.00 -20.20 -1.05
C SER A 319 -0.58 -20.95 0.14
N GLU A 320 0.01 -22.10 0.49
CA GLU A 320 -0.43 -22.91 1.63
C GLU A 320 -0.41 -22.13 2.94
N GLU A 321 0.61 -21.29 3.12
CA GLU A 321 0.73 -20.46 4.31
C GLU A 321 -0.40 -19.40 4.34
N ASN A 322 -0.67 -18.76 3.21
CA ASN A 322 -1.74 -17.77 3.11
C ASN A 322 -3.10 -18.41 3.44
N HIS A 323 -3.40 -19.59 2.88
CA HIS A 323 -4.62 -20.35 3.18
C HIS A 323 -4.73 -20.72 4.66
N ARG A 324 -3.64 -21.19 5.27
CA ARG A 324 -3.60 -21.49 6.71
C ARG A 324 -3.91 -20.25 7.56
N ASN A 325 -3.35 -19.09 7.21
CA ASN A 325 -3.58 -17.84 7.95
C ASN A 325 -5.05 -17.38 7.88
N ILE A 326 -5.68 -17.41 6.69
CA ILE A 326 -7.09 -17.03 6.56
C ILE A 326 -7.99 -18.02 7.31
N ARG A 327 -7.67 -19.33 7.26
CA ARG A 327 -8.38 -20.36 8.01
C ARG A 327 -8.32 -20.12 9.51
N GLN A 328 -7.15 -19.79 10.06
CA GLN A 328 -6.99 -19.47 11.48
C GLN A 328 -7.82 -18.24 11.88
N LYS A 329 -7.79 -17.17 11.08
CA LYS A 329 -8.59 -15.96 11.34
C LYS A 329 -10.09 -16.25 11.32
N ILE A 330 -10.57 -17.02 10.35
CA ILE A 330 -11.98 -17.42 10.27
C ILE A 330 -12.35 -18.29 11.48
N LYS A 331 -11.53 -19.29 11.81
CA LYS A 331 -11.76 -20.16 12.99
C LYS A 331 -11.81 -19.36 14.28
N ALA A 332 -10.92 -18.39 14.49
CA ALA A 332 -10.92 -17.54 15.68
C ALA A 332 -12.25 -16.79 15.86
N VAL A 333 -12.86 -16.30 14.77
CA VAL A 333 -14.16 -15.63 14.84
C VAL A 333 -15.31 -16.63 15.00
N VAL A 334 -15.30 -17.73 14.26
CA VAL A 334 -16.36 -18.75 14.26
C VAL A 334 -16.42 -19.52 15.59
N ASN A 335 -15.27 -19.75 16.23
CA ASN A 335 -15.16 -20.50 17.48
C ASN A 335 -15.33 -19.66 18.73
N ASN A 336 -15.34 -18.32 18.61
CA ASN A 336 -15.56 -17.46 19.76
C ASN A 336 -16.99 -17.63 20.30
N SER A 337 -17.12 -18.07 21.55
CA SER A 337 -18.37 -18.27 22.27
C SER A 337 -19.10 -16.96 22.57
N ASN A 338 -18.35 -15.86 22.74
CA ASN A 338 -18.91 -14.55 23.09
C ASN A 338 -19.62 -13.87 21.90
N TYR A 339 -19.55 -14.44 20.69
CA TYR A 339 -20.17 -13.86 19.51
C TYR A 339 -21.38 -14.68 19.05
N GLY A 340 -22.54 -14.04 18.97
CA GLY A 340 -23.70 -14.58 18.24
C GLY A 340 -23.49 -14.56 16.71
N ALA A 341 -24.33 -15.27 15.95
CA ALA A 341 -24.13 -15.46 14.51
C ALA A 341 -24.17 -14.15 13.72
N LYS A 342 -25.02 -13.19 14.10
CA LYS A 342 -25.07 -11.85 13.49
C LYS A 342 -23.72 -11.12 13.62
N VAL A 343 -23.12 -11.17 14.81
CA VAL A 343 -21.82 -10.55 15.11
C VAL A 343 -20.70 -11.27 14.36
N LYS A 344 -20.72 -12.61 14.35
CA LYS A 344 -19.79 -13.44 13.58
C LYS A 344 -19.85 -13.09 12.10
N ALA A 345 -21.04 -13.00 11.52
CA ALA A 345 -21.20 -12.64 10.11
C ALA A 345 -20.64 -11.25 9.79
N LYS A 346 -20.92 -10.25 10.63
CA LYS A 346 -20.41 -8.88 10.48
C LYS A 346 -18.87 -8.81 10.58
N LYS A 347 -18.25 -9.62 11.45
CA LYS A 347 -16.79 -9.71 11.60
C LYS A 347 -16.12 -10.51 10.47
N LEU A 348 -16.76 -11.57 9.98
CA LEU A 348 -16.22 -12.43 8.90
C LEU A 348 -16.25 -11.74 7.54
N ALA A 349 -17.33 -11.01 7.23
CA ALA A 349 -17.53 -10.37 5.94
C ALA A 349 -16.32 -9.54 5.44
N PRO A 350 -15.75 -8.58 6.21
CA PRO A 350 -14.59 -7.81 5.76
C PRO A 350 -13.31 -8.66 5.63
N ILE A 351 -13.13 -9.68 6.46
CA ILE A 351 -11.97 -10.59 6.42
C ILE A 351 -12.00 -11.40 5.11
N VAL A 352 -13.14 -12.03 4.82
CA VAL A 352 -13.32 -12.85 3.61
C VAL A 352 -13.30 -11.99 2.36
N ARG A 353 -13.97 -10.83 2.36
CA ARG A 353 -13.97 -9.90 1.23
C ARG A 353 -12.56 -9.42 0.90
N GLY A 354 -11.80 -8.98 1.90
CA GLY A 354 -10.43 -8.52 1.70
C GLY A 354 -9.52 -9.62 1.12
N TRP A 355 -9.64 -10.84 1.63
CA TRP A 355 -8.89 -11.98 1.13
C TRP A 355 -9.27 -12.33 -0.32
N ARG A 356 -10.57 -12.43 -0.64
CA ARG A 356 -11.05 -12.70 -2.01
C ARG A 356 -10.66 -11.60 -3.00
N ASN A 357 -10.73 -10.33 -2.60
CA ASN A 357 -10.30 -9.20 -3.44
C ASN A 357 -8.80 -9.30 -3.77
N TYR A 358 -7.96 -9.62 -2.78
CA TYR A 358 -6.52 -9.76 -2.99
C TYR A 358 -6.19 -10.90 -3.97
N HIS A 359 -6.86 -12.04 -3.83
CA HIS A 359 -6.66 -13.23 -4.68
C HIS A 359 -7.58 -13.28 -5.92
N SER A 360 -8.26 -12.18 -6.26
CA SER A 360 -9.27 -12.13 -7.34
C SER A 360 -8.72 -12.42 -8.75
N SER A 361 -7.40 -12.35 -8.92
CA SER A 361 -6.74 -12.63 -10.20
C SER A 361 -6.16 -14.06 -10.29
N CYS A 362 -6.35 -14.88 -9.26
CA CYS A 362 -5.86 -16.26 -9.18
C CYS A 362 -6.93 -17.27 -9.57
N ASP A 363 -6.52 -18.53 -9.73
CA ASP A 363 -7.45 -19.66 -9.78
C ASP A 363 -8.00 -19.91 -8.36
N MET A 364 -9.30 -19.71 -8.21
CA MET A 364 -10.04 -19.87 -6.94
C MET A 364 -11.09 -20.99 -7.03
N SER A 365 -11.04 -21.80 -8.08
CA SER A 365 -12.04 -22.83 -8.39
C SER A 365 -12.04 -23.99 -7.39
N SER A 366 -10.92 -24.22 -6.71
CA SER A 366 -10.79 -25.34 -5.77
C SER A 366 -11.73 -25.19 -4.57
N SER A 367 -12.20 -26.31 -4.02
CA SER A 367 -13.01 -26.36 -2.80
C SER A 367 -12.26 -25.76 -1.59
N ARG A 368 -10.93 -25.87 -1.61
CA ARG A 368 -10.02 -25.24 -0.64
C ARG A 368 -10.07 -23.71 -0.75
N ASP A 369 -9.85 -23.16 -1.94
CA ASP A 369 -9.64 -21.73 -2.15
C ASP A 369 -10.95 -20.95 -2.28
N SER A 370 -12.04 -21.62 -2.65
CA SER A 370 -13.41 -21.08 -2.54
C SER A 370 -13.87 -20.84 -1.09
N LEU A 371 -13.15 -21.37 -0.10
CA LEU A 371 -13.48 -21.37 1.34
C LEU A 371 -14.77 -22.12 1.67
N TRP A 372 -15.22 -23.04 0.81
CA TRP A 372 -16.49 -23.73 0.95
C TRP A 372 -16.64 -24.44 2.31
N PHE A 373 -15.63 -25.22 2.72
CA PHE A 373 -15.66 -25.94 4.00
C PHE A 373 -15.77 -25.00 5.21
N MET A 374 -15.18 -23.80 5.12
CA MET A 374 -15.25 -22.80 6.20
C MET A 374 -16.63 -22.16 6.27
N ALA A 375 -17.23 -21.84 5.12
CA ALA A 375 -18.60 -21.36 5.04
C ALA A 375 -19.59 -22.42 5.56
N TYR A 376 -19.40 -23.68 5.18
CA TYR A 376 -20.19 -24.80 5.67
C TYR A 376 -20.11 -24.94 7.20
N THR A 377 -18.90 -24.90 7.75
CA THR A 377 -18.69 -24.99 9.21
C THR A 377 -19.33 -23.81 9.95
N ALA A 378 -19.18 -22.58 9.43
CA ALA A 378 -19.81 -21.40 10.01
C ALA A 378 -21.34 -21.51 10.00
N ASN A 379 -21.93 -21.96 8.87
CA ASN A 379 -23.36 -22.16 8.75
C ASN A 379 -23.87 -23.19 9.78
N ARG A 380 -23.18 -24.33 9.93
CA ARG A 380 -23.51 -25.33 10.97
C ARG A 380 -23.52 -24.73 12.37
N LYS A 381 -22.58 -23.83 12.69
CA LYS A 381 -22.57 -23.14 14.00
C LYS A 381 -23.69 -22.13 14.15
N PHE A 382 -24.01 -21.37 13.09
CA PHE A 382 -25.12 -20.43 13.12
C PHE A 382 -26.47 -21.12 13.36
N ARG A 383 -26.65 -22.34 12.82
CA ARG A 383 -27.85 -23.16 13.05
C ARG A 383 -28.00 -23.69 14.48
N LYS A 384 -26.92 -23.72 15.28
CA LYS A 384 -26.99 -24.16 16.68
C LYS A 384 -27.53 -23.07 17.62
N GLU A 385 -27.64 -21.83 17.16
CA GLU A 385 -28.23 -20.75 17.95
C GLU A 385 -29.76 -20.86 17.93
N LYS A 386 -30.37 -21.09 19.10
CA LYS A 386 -31.84 -21.28 19.26
C LYS A 386 -32.67 -20.16 18.63
N LYS A 387 -32.15 -18.93 18.60
CA LYS A 387 -32.84 -17.73 18.08
C LYS A 387 -32.75 -17.59 16.55
N ILE A 388 -32.12 -18.52 15.84
CA ILE A 388 -31.85 -18.40 14.40
C ILE A 388 -32.37 -19.62 13.66
N ASN A 389 -33.33 -19.39 12.76
CA ASN A 389 -33.84 -20.46 11.91
C ASN A 389 -32.89 -20.80 10.74
N ARG A 390 -33.15 -21.91 10.05
CA ARG A 390 -32.32 -22.40 8.93
C ARG A 390 -32.13 -21.37 7.82
N TYR A 391 -33.18 -20.62 7.49
CA TYR A 391 -33.15 -19.59 6.45
C TYR A 391 -32.24 -18.42 6.85
N GLN A 392 -32.43 -17.89 8.06
CA GLN A 392 -31.61 -16.81 8.62
C GLN A 392 -30.13 -17.21 8.72
N ALA A 393 -29.83 -18.44 9.13
CA ALA A 393 -28.45 -18.95 9.17
C ALA A 393 -27.79 -18.98 7.77
N ASN A 394 -28.55 -19.37 6.73
CA ASN A 394 -28.08 -19.35 5.35
C ASN A 394 -27.80 -17.91 4.86
N GLU A 395 -28.70 -16.97 5.12
CA GLU A 395 -28.52 -15.56 4.75
C GLU A 395 -27.34 -14.92 5.49
N LEU A 396 -27.17 -15.19 6.79
CA LEU A 396 -26.02 -14.74 7.55
C LEU A 396 -24.71 -15.34 7.01
N CYS A 397 -24.72 -16.60 6.59
CA CYS A 397 -23.55 -17.22 5.98
C CYS A 397 -23.20 -16.58 4.63
N LYS A 398 -24.19 -16.29 3.78
CA LYS A 398 -23.98 -15.55 2.53
C LYS A 398 -23.38 -14.17 2.78
N LYS A 399 -23.86 -13.45 3.80
CA LYS A 399 -23.29 -12.16 4.23
C LYS A 399 -21.87 -12.29 4.78
N ALA A 400 -21.58 -13.36 5.53
CA ALA A 400 -20.27 -13.64 6.12
C ALA A 400 -19.20 -14.03 5.06
N PHE A 401 -19.61 -14.71 3.98
CA PHE A 401 -18.76 -15.18 2.90
C PHE A 401 -19.16 -14.55 1.56
N PRO A 402 -19.07 -13.22 1.42
CA PRO A 402 -19.56 -12.50 0.25
C PRO A 402 -18.83 -12.96 -1.01
N LYS A 403 -19.60 -13.32 -2.05
CA LYS A 403 -19.02 -13.61 -3.36
C LYS A 403 -18.35 -12.33 -3.89
N VAL A 404 -17.20 -12.50 -4.50
CA VAL A 404 -16.45 -11.44 -5.17
C VAL A 404 -16.18 -11.95 -6.58
N GLY A 405 -16.48 -11.13 -7.60
CA GLY A 405 -16.11 -11.47 -8.97
C GLY A 405 -14.60 -11.66 -9.06
N TYR A 406 -14.16 -12.84 -9.49
CA TYR A 406 -12.75 -13.10 -9.76
C TYR A 406 -12.55 -13.17 -11.28
N LYS A 407 -11.44 -12.60 -11.75
CA LYS A 407 -11.08 -12.57 -13.16
C LYS A 407 -9.66 -13.11 -13.30
N GLN A 408 -9.57 -14.43 -13.34
CA GLN A 408 -8.30 -15.14 -13.44
C GLN A 408 -7.46 -14.56 -14.59
N ASN A 409 -6.24 -14.12 -14.29
CA ASN A 409 -5.29 -13.62 -15.29
C ASN A 409 -5.72 -12.36 -16.09
N GLN A 410 -6.78 -11.63 -15.70
CA GLN A 410 -7.25 -10.44 -16.44
C GLN A 410 -6.81 -9.10 -15.81
N HIS A 411 -5.93 -9.13 -14.81
CA HIS A 411 -5.37 -7.91 -14.22
C HIS A 411 -4.68 -7.04 -15.29
N VAL A 412 -4.86 -5.73 -15.17
CA VAL A 412 -4.33 -4.75 -16.12
C VAL A 412 -3.05 -4.14 -15.57
N ASN A 413 -1.91 -4.56 -16.13
CA ASN A 413 -0.61 -4.06 -15.72
C ASN A 413 -0.41 -2.58 -15.98
N VAL A 414 0.43 -1.96 -15.14
CA VAL A 414 1.05 -0.68 -15.48
C VAL A 414 1.87 -0.82 -16.76
N LYS A 415 1.67 0.08 -17.72
CA LYS A 415 2.46 0.11 -18.96
C LYS A 415 3.87 0.65 -18.68
N GLY A 416 4.88 -0.21 -18.83
CA GLY A 416 6.30 0.16 -18.75
C GLY A 416 6.65 0.97 -17.50
N THR A 417 7.31 2.11 -17.69
CA THR A 417 7.74 3.05 -16.63
C THR A 417 6.71 4.13 -16.32
N LYS A 418 5.45 4.01 -16.79
CA LYS A 418 4.40 4.99 -16.47
C LYS A 418 4.32 5.20 -14.96
N SER A 419 4.16 6.47 -14.58
CA SER A 419 3.92 6.92 -13.21
C SER A 419 2.71 7.85 -13.18
N PRO A 420 1.92 7.92 -12.09
CA PRO A 420 0.85 8.92 -11.95
C PRO A 420 1.31 10.36 -12.16
N TYR A 421 2.61 10.62 -11.98
CA TYR A 421 3.25 11.91 -12.21
C TYR A 421 3.53 12.22 -13.69
N ASP A 422 3.28 11.30 -14.63
CA ASP A 422 3.33 11.57 -16.07
C ASP A 422 2.23 12.55 -16.53
N GLY A 423 1.14 12.63 -15.76
CA GLY A 423 -0.01 13.49 -16.03
C GLY A 423 -1.07 12.88 -16.95
N ASP A 424 -0.94 11.60 -17.32
CA ASP A 424 -1.94 10.86 -18.10
C ASP A 424 -3.11 10.42 -17.21
N LEU A 425 -3.89 11.40 -16.76
CA LEU A 425 -5.01 11.20 -15.84
C LEU A 425 -6.08 10.27 -16.42
N VAL A 426 -6.21 10.21 -17.75
CA VAL A 426 -7.17 9.33 -18.43
C VAL A 426 -6.76 7.88 -18.26
N TYR A 427 -5.49 7.54 -18.54
CA TYR A 427 -4.96 6.20 -18.32
C TYR A 427 -5.10 5.77 -16.86
N TRP A 428 -4.64 6.62 -15.93
CA TRP A 428 -4.60 6.27 -14.51
C TRP A 428 -5.99 6.09 -13.91
N SER A 429 -6.94 6.98 -14.23
CA SER A 429 -8.30 6.87 -13.71
C SER A 429 -9.07 5.67 -14.28
N ARG A 430 -8.91 5.38 -15.58
CA ARG A 430 -9.49 4.18 -16.21
C ARG A 430 -8.91 2.90 -15.63
N ARG A 431 -7.58 2.85 -15.41
CA ARG A 431 -6.92 1.68 -14.79
C ARG A 431 -7.38 1.48 -13.35
N ASN A 432 -7.35 2.53 -12.53
CA ASN A 432 -7.79 2.48 -11.14
C ASN A 432 -9.23 1.96 -11.03
N SER A 433 -10.13 2.39 -11.93
CA SER A 433 -11.51 1.90 -11.97
C SER A 433 -11.66 0.40 -12.25
N ARG A 434 -10.68 -0.23 -12.92
CA ARG A 434 -10.68 -1.68 -13.17
C ARG A 434 -10.20 -2.48 -11.96
N LEU A 435 -9.61 -1.84 -10.95
CA LEU A 435 -9.19 -2.47 -9.70
C LEU A 435 -10.36 -2.66 -8.72
N TYR A 436 -11.46 -1.94 -8.93
CA TYR A 436 -12.69 -2.09 -8.15
C TYR A 436 -13.68 -3.01 -8.87
N SER A 437 -14.42 -3.79 -8.08
CA SER A 437 -15.52 -4.65 -8.53
C SER A 437 -16.89 -4.06 -8.15
N ASP A 438 -17.94 -4.67 -8.68
CA ASP A 438 -19.34 -4.48 -8.26
C ASP A 438 -19.81 -3.00 -8.35
N ALA A 439 -20.65 -2.57 -7.40
CA ALA A 439 -21.24 -1.24 -7.36
C ALA A 439 -20.21 -0.10 -7.39
N THR A 440 -19.00 -0.31 -6.86
CA THR A 440 -17.94 0.70 -6.90
C THR A 440 -17.44 0.92 -8.33
N SER A 441 -17.25 -0.16 -9.09
CA SER A 441 -16.82 -0.08 -10.50
C SER A 441 -17.88 0.61 -11.36
N GLU A 442 -19.16 0.31 -11.13
CA GLU A 442 -20.29 0.91 -11.84
C GLU A 442 -20.40 2.41 -11.55
N ALA A 443 -20.32 2.80 -10.27
CA ALA A 443 -20.33 4.21 -9.88
C ALA A 443 -19.15 4.98 -10.49
N LEU A 444 -17.96 4.37 -10.51
CA LEU A 444 -16.78 4.97 -11.14
C LEU A 444 -16.98 5.18 -12.64
N LYS A 445 -17.50 4.19 -13.39
CA LYS A 445 -17.78 4.34 -14.83
C LYS A 445 -18.82 5.42 -15.10
N ARG A 446 -19.93 5.42 -14.34
CA ARG A 446 -21.01 6.42 -14.46
C ARG A 446 -20.50 7.84 -14.26
N GLN A 447 -19.54 8.03 -13.34
CA GLN A 447 -18.94 9.33 -13.05
C GLN A 447 -17.72 9.64 -13.93
N ASN A 448 -17.51 8.94 -15.04
CA ASN A 448 -16.34 9.08 -15.91
C ASN A 448 -15.01 9.01 -15.11
N HIS A 449 -14.94 8.14 -14.10
CA HIS A 449 -13.80 7.97 -13.21
C HIS A 449 -13.38 9.23 -12.43
N SER A 450 -14.31 10.17 -12.24
CA SER A 450 -14.16 11.36 -11.41
C SER A 450 -14.91 11.21 -10.08
N CYS A 451 -14.39 11.83 -9.03
CA CYS A 451 -15.04 11.92 -7.73
C CYS A 451 -16.32 12.76 -7.85
N GLY A 452 -17.44 12.23 -7.36
CA GLY A 452 -18.73 12.91 -7.40
C GLY A 452 -18.81 14.19 -6.55
N HIS A 453 -17.86 14.42 -5.65
CA HIS A 453 -17.82 15.61 -4.80
C HIS A 453 -16.86 16.68 -5.35
N CYS A 454 -15.58 16.35 -5.56
CA CYS A 454 -14.59 17.34 -6.00
C CYS A 454 -14.40 17.40 -7.53
N GLY A 455 -14.92 16.43 -8.29
CA GLY A 455 -14.74 16.33 -9.74
C GLY A 455 -13.35 15.90 -10.21
N LEU A 456 -12.37 15.76 -9.31
CA LEU A 456 -11.02 15.27 -9.65
C LEU A 456 -11.07 13.78 -10.01
N LYS A 457 -10.22 13.38 -10.95
CA LYS A 457 -10.04 11.98 -11.34
C LYS A 457 -9.50 11.16 -10.17
N PHE A 458 -9.97 9.91 -10.05
CA PHE A 458 -9.46 8.98 -9.06
C PHE A 458 -8.08 8.47 -9.46
N LEU A 459 -7.07 8.82 -8.66
CA LEU A 459 -5.74 8.24 -8.72
C LEU A 459 -5.59 7.19 -7.59
N GLU A 460 -4.52 6.41 -7.61
CA GLU A 460 -4.26 5.38 -6.58
C GLU A 460 -3.72 5.92 -5.24
N ASP A 461 -3.47 7.23 -5.15
CA ASP A 461 -3.02 7.90 -3.93
C ASP A 461 -4.05 7.82 -2.78
N GLU A 462 -5.31 7.56 -3.12
CA GLU A 462 -6.41 7.61 -2.17
C GLU A 462 -7.47 6.53 -2.44
N SER A 463 -8.04 5.97 -1.37
CA SER A 463 -9.10 4.95 -1.50
C SER A 463 -10.42 5.55 -2.00
N VAL A 464 -11.12 4.79 -2.86
CA VAL A 464 -12.47 5.13 -3.31
C VAL A 464 -13.48 4.64 -2.28
N HIS A 465 -14.32 5.55 -1.81
CA HIS A 465 -15.46 5.27 -0.96
C HIS A 465 -16.76 5.42 -1.75
N LEU A 466 -17.76 4.60 -1.42
CA LEU A 466 -19.14 4.81 -1.87
C LEU A 466 -19.92 5.60 -0.82
N HIS A 467 -20.64 6.61 -1.27
CA HIS A 467 -21.54 7.43 -0.47
C HIS A 467 -22.98 7.23 -0.93
N HIS A 468 -23.92 7.08 0.01
CA HIS A 468 -25.35 6.98 -0.28
C HIS A 468 -25.93 8.39 -0.28
N ILE A 469 -26.50 8.83 -1.41
CA ILE A 469 -27.01 10.19 -1.60
C ILE A 469 -28.21 10.45 -0.68
N ASP A 470 -29.09 9.45 -0.52
CA ASP A 470 -30.27 9.51 0.34
C ASP A 470 -29.97 9.29 1.84
N GLY A 471 -28.71 9.03 2.21
CA GLY A 471 -28.33 8.68 3.59
C GLY A 471 -28.83 7.31 4.07
N ASN A 472 -29.47 6.51 3.21
CA ASN A 472 -29.94 5.16 3.52
C ASN A 472 -28.90 4.12 3.10
N HIS A 473 -28.21 3.53 4.09
CA HIS A 473 -27.11 2.59 3.90
C HIS A 473 -27.55 1.19 3.44
N ASP A 474 -28.86 0.94 3.39
CA ASP A 474 -29.44 -0.32 2.94
C ASP A 474 -29.89 -0.26 1.46
N ASN A 475 -29.90 0.93 0.86
CA ASN A 475 -30.34 1.16 -0.52
C ASN A 475 -29.17 1.21 -1.52
N TRP A 476 -28.77 0.03 -2.01
CA TRP A 476 -27.66 -0.14 -2.97
C TRP A 476 -28.04 0.11 -4.44
N LYS A 477 -29.14 0.84 -4.71
CA LYS A 477 -29.50 1.23 -6.08
C LYS A 477 -28.38 2.05 -6.70
N THR A 478 -28.00 1.73 -7.93
CA THR A 478 -26.89 2.38 -8.65
C THR A 478 -27.02 3.90 -8.73
N LYS A 479 -28.25 4.42 -8.86
CA LYS A 479 -28.52 5.87 -8.86
C LYS A 479 -28.18 6.55 -7.53
N ASN A 480 -28.33 5.84 -6.41
CA ASN A 480 -28.10 6.33 -5.05
C ASN A 480 -26.61 6.31 -4.62
N LEU A 481 -25.75 5.62 -5.35
CA LEU A 481 -24.36 5.42 -4.97
C LEU A 481 -23.41 6.38 -5.68
N LEU A 482 -22.74 7.24 -4.91
CA LEU A 482 -21.75 8.18 -5.39
C LEU A 482 -20.33 7.71 -5.02
N ALA A 483 -19.48 7.50 -6.01
CA ALA A 483 -18.06 7.22 -5.77
C ALA A 483 -17.34 8.53 -5.41
N VAL A 484 -16.69 8.57 -4.25
CA VAL A 484 -15.97 9.74 -3.74
C VAL A 484 -14.62 9.35 -3.18
N HIS A 485 -13.67 10.29 -3.19
CA HIS A 485 -12.40 10.13 -2.48
C HIS A 485 -12.68 9.94 -0.98
N GLN A 486 -11.87 9.14 -0.27
CA GLN A 486 -11.98 9.01 1.20
C GLN A 486 -12.03 10.37 1.93
N SER A 487 -11.19 11.31 1.52
CA SER A 487 -11.11 12.68 2.03
C SER A 487 -12.34 13.51 1.68
N CYS A 488 -12.92 13.32 0.50
CA CYS A 488 -14.19 13.95 0.12
C CYS A 488 -15.35 13.34 0.90
N HIS A 489 -15.34 12.02 1.14
CA HIS A 489 -16.36 11.38 1.97
C HIS A 489 -16.36 11.95 3.39
N GLN A 490 -15.18 12.20 3.97
CA GLN A 490 -15.07 12.91 5.26
C GLN A 490 -15.65 14.33 5.22
N GLN A 491 -15.46 15.06 4.12
CA GLN A 491 -15.99 16.43 3.95
C GLN A 491 -17.51 16.47 3.83
N ILE A 492 -18.10 15.52 3.11
CA ILE A 492 -19.55 15.39 3.01
C ILE A 492 -20.14 15.26 4.42
N HIS A 493 -19.59 14.36 5.24
CA HIS A 493 -19.99 14.17 6.65
C HIS A 493 -19.59 15.32 7.60
N TRP A 494 -18.81 16.31 7.16
CA TRP A 494 -18.60 17.55 7.93
C TRP A 494 -19.72 18.57 7.74
N SER A 495 -20.41 18.48 6.60
CA SER A 495 -21.39 19.45 6.11
C SER A 495 -22.82 19.05 6.45
N THR A 496 -23.06 17.76 6.69
CA THR A 496 -24.32 17.26 7.24
C THR A 496 -24.21 17.23 8.77
N PRO A 497 -25.11 17.90 9.52
CA PRO A 497 -25.29 17.57 10.92
C PRO A 497 -25.71 16.10 10.95
N CYS A 498 -24.84 15.24 11.45
CA CYS A 498 -25.23 13.89 11.76
C CYS A 498 -26.35 14.04 12.79
N MET A 499 -27.59 13.71 12.43
CA MET A 499 -28.58 13.27 13.41
C MET A 499 -27.96 12.04 14.06
N ARG A 500 -27.14 12.28 15.09
CA ARG A 500 -26.73 11.27 16.05
C ARG A 500 -28.04 10.85 16.69
N GLY A 501 -28.63 9.77 16.16
CA GLY A 501 -29.52 8.96 16.95
C GLY A 501 -28.84 8.70 18.28
N TYR A 502 -29.52 9.11 19.34
CA TYR A 502 -29.21 8.78 20.72
C TYR A 502 -28.78 7.31 20.82
N LEU A 503 -27.48 7.08 21.01
CA LEU A 503 -26.97 5.92 21.72
C LEU A 503 -26.09 6.50 22.83
N GLY A 504 -26.77 7.08 23.82
CA GLY A 504 -26.23 7.29 25.14
C GLY A 504 -26.26 5.97 25.92
N ALA A 505 -25.26 5.81 26.79
CA ALA A 505 -25.23 4.99 28.00
C ALA A 505 -25.71 3.53 27.91
N THR A 506 -24.75 2.59 27.83
CA THR A 506 -24.25 1.75 28.94
C THR A 506 -23.19 0.79 28.41
#